data_AF-A0A1G9PRZ2-F1
#
_entry.id   AF-A0A1G9PRZ2-F1
#
_cell.length_a   1.000
_cell.length_b   1.000
_cell.length_c   1.000
_cell.angle_alpha   90.00
_cell.angle_beta   90.00
_cell.angle_gamma   90.00
#
_symmetry.space_group_name_H-M   'P 1'
#
loop_
_entity.id
_entity.type
_entity.pdbx_description
1 polymer ?
#
loop_
_entity_poly.entity_id
_entity_poly.type
_entity_poly.pdbx_seq_one_letter_code
_entity_poly.pdbx_strand_id
1 'polypeptide(L)'
;MHGLPPGLNLPADRSFHMSLGFWRACRPPPMTGPGSFGHPGSGGSIGFADPDAGVGFAYVTNLWNYRPDDPRAANLAKAVRSCLG
;
A
#
# COMPACT_ATOMS: atom_id res chain seq x y z
N MET A 1 14.51 12.18 8.84
CA MET A 1 15.60 11.39 8.21
C MET A 1 16.88 12.17 8.43
N HIS A 2 17.75 11.72 9.33
CA HIS A 2 19.05 12.39 9.54
C HIS A 2 19.91 12.19 8.28
N GLY A 3 20.52 13.27 7.78
CA GLY A 3 21.45 13.24 6.64
C GLY A 3 20.97 13.91 5.34
N LEU A 4 19.80 14.56 5.30
CA LEU A 4 19.43 15.38 4.14
C LEU A 4 19.96 16.82 4.27
N PRO A 5 20.41 17.46 3.18
CA PRO A 5 20.82 18.85 3.19
C PRO A 5 19.68 19.77 3.67
N PRO A 6 19.98 20.85 4.41
CA PRO A 6 18.99 21.87 4.75
C PRO A 6 18.31 22.41 3.49
N GLY A 7 16.97 22.46 3.47
CA GLY A 7 16.20 23.03 2.35
C GLY A 7 15.90 22.08 1.20
N LEU A 8 16.38 20.83 1.23
CA LEU A 8 16.02 19.84 0.23
C LEU A 8 14.59 19.34 0.46
N ASN A 9 13.62 19.92 -0.26
CA ASN A 9 12.24 19.46 -0.31
C ASN A 9 12.07 18.49 -1.50
N LEU A 10 12.52 17.24 -1.33
CA LEU A 10 12.17 16.18 -2.26
C LEU A 10 10.67 15.90 -2.09
N PRO A 11 9.84 16.05 -3.14
CA PRO A 11 8.45 15.65 -3.06
C PRO A 11 8.41 14.21 -2.56
N ALA A 12 7.62 13.96 -1.52
CA ALA A 12 7.50 12.63 -0.94
C ALA A 12 6.61 11.72 -1.81
N ASP A 13 6.76 11.75 -3.13
CA ASP A 13 6.21 10.73 -4.04
C ASP A 13 6.99 9.41 -3.90
N ARG A 14 7.44 9.11 -2.68
CA ARG A 14 8.30 7.98 -2.41
C ARG A 14 7.49 6.73 -2.74
N SER A 15 8.03 5.93 -3.65
CA SER A 15 7.60 4.55 -3.88
C SER A 15 7.77 3.64 -2.64
N PHE A 16 8.24 4.23 -1.54
CA PHE A 16 8.45 3.62 -0.23
C PHE A 16 8.10 4.66 0.86
N HIS A 17 6.91 4.55 1.45
CA HIS A 17 6.46 5.46 2.51
C HIS A 17 6.13 4.67 3.78
N MET A 18 7.05 4.63 4.74
CA MET A 18 6.88 3.91 6.00
C MET A 18 6.49 4.86 7.15
N SER A 19 5.71 4.33 8.09
CA SER A 19 5.45 4.91 9.42
C SER A 19 5.93 3.94 10.50
N LEU A 20 5.26 3.87 11.66
CA LEU A 20 5.60 3.02 12.81
C LEU A 20 5.36 1.52 12.54
N GLY A 21 6.06 0.94 11.55
CA GLY A 21 5.98 -0.47 11.16
C GLY A 21 5.00 -0.79 10.02
N PHE A 22 4.28 0.22 9.51
CA PHE A 22 3.35 0.06 8.39
C PHE A 22 3.80 0.86 7.18
N TRP A 23 3.59 0.29 5.99
CA TRP A 23 3.58 1.05 4.74
C TRP A 23 2.32 1.90 4.69
N ARG A 24 2.50 3.19 4.42
CA ARG A 24 1.45 4.15 4.11
C ARG A 24 1.10 4.04 2.62
N ALA A 25 -0.10 4.47 2.27
CA ALA A 25 -0.53 4.55 0.88
C ALA A 25 0.48 5.33 0.02
N CYS A 26 1.16 4.62 -0.86
CA CYS A 26 2.00 5.14 -1.93
C CYS A 26 2.00 4.10 -3.06
N ARG A 27 2.40 4.49 -4.28
CA ARG A 27 2.67 3.50 -5.33
C ARG A 27 3.86 2.63 -4.90
N PRO A 28 3.98 1.36 -5.33
CA PRO A 28 3.05 0.58 -6.16
C PRO A 28 1.92 -0.24 -5.46
N PRO A 29 1.87 -0.47 -4.13
CA PRO A 29 0.83 -1.32 -3.51
C PRO A 29 -0.61 -0.90 -3.82
N PRO A 30 -1.52 -1.86 -4.06
CA PRO A 30 -2.91 -1.58 -4.35
C PRO A 30 -3.73 -1.36 -3.06
N MET A 31 -3.61 -0.17 -2.47
CA MET A 31 -4.44 0.25 -1.32
C MET A 31 -5.66 1.08 -1.79
N THR A 32 -6.73 1.12 -1.00
CA THR A 32 -8.03 1.71 -1.41
C THR A 32 -8.08 3.24 -1.33
N GLY A 33 -7.25 3.86 -0.50
CA GLY A 33 -7.28 5.32 -0.27
C GLY A 33 -5.97 5.90 0.28
N PRO A 34 -5.82 7.24 0.28
CA PRO A 34 -4.62 7.93 0.76
C PRO A 34 -4.40 7.80 2.28
N GLY A 35 -5.46 7.55 3.05
CA GLY A 35 -5.40 7.27 4.48
C GLY A 35 -4.89 5.85 4.81
N SER A 36 -4.84 4.96 3.81
CA SER A 36 -4.56 3.55 4.03
C SER A 36 -3.16 3.28 4.59
N PHE A 37 -3.06 2.20 5.38
CA PHE A 37 -1.79 1.68 5.90
C PHE A 37 -1.82 0.16 6.02
N GLY A 38 -0.67 -0.49 5.86
CA GLY A 38 -0.58 -1.94 5.84
C GLY A 38 0.83 -2.44 5.51
N HIS A 39 0.93 -3.62 4.91
CA HIS A 39 2.20 -4.15 4.41
C HIS A 39 1.97 -5.25 3.36
N PRO A 40 2.67 -5.25 2.22
CA PRO A 40 2.74 -6.37 1.31
C PRO A 40 3.81 -7.37 1.75
N GLY A 41 3.55 -8.65 1.53
CA GLY A 41 4.51 -9.71 1.72
C GLY A 41 5.19 -10.11 0.41
N SER A 42 6.33 -10.77 0.53
CA SER A 42 6.98 -11.41 -0.60
C SER A 42 6.01 -12.41 -1.26
N GLY A 43 5.96 -12.40 -2.60
CA GLY A 43 5.10 -13.31 -3.37
C GLY A 43 3.73 -12.77 -3.73
N GLY A 44 3.43 -11.51 -3.39
CA GLY A 44 2.21 -10.81 -3.81
C GLY A 44 1.09 -10.81 -2.78
N SER A 45 1.32 -11.27 -1.55
CA SER A 45 0.38 -11.08 -0.45
C SER A 45 0.36 -9.63 0.02
N ILE A 46 -0.76 -9.19 0.59
CA ILE A 46 -0.88 -7.86 1.18
C ILE A 46 -2.00 -7.82 2.21
N GLY A 47 -1.80 -7.06 3.28
CA GLY A 47 -2.86 -6.65 4.20
C GLY A 47 -2.80 -5.14 4.46
N PHE A 48 -3.96 -4.48 4.52
CA PHE A 48 -4.07 -3.06 4.86
C PHE A 48 -5.43 -2.70 5.46
N ALA A 49 -5.50 -1.53 6.07
CA ALA A 49 -6.73 -0.88 6.50
C ALA A 49 -6.84 0.51 5.88
N ASP A 50 -8.06 0.96 5.63
CA ASP A 50 -8.41 2.29 5.14
C ASP A 50 -9.40 2.95 6.11
N PRO A 51 -8.92 3.77 7.07
CA PRO A 51 -9.77 4.38 8.08
C PRO A 51 -10.82 5.32 7.51
N ASP A 52 -10.51 6.01 6.40
CA ASP A 52 -11.41 6.98 5.77
C ASP A 52 -12.67 6.29 5.23
N ALA A 53 -12.51 5.05 4.74
CA ALA A 53 -13.60 4.21 4.22
C ALA A 53 -14.10 3.14 5.21
N GLY A 54 -13.49 3.02 6.40
CA GLY A 54 -13.87 2.04 7.42
C GLY A 54 -13.68 0.58 7.00
N VAL A 55 -12.72 0.27 6.11
CA VAL A 55 -12.52 -1.08 5.55
C VAL A 55 -11.14 -1.66 5.87
N GLY A 56 -11.09 -2.97 6.08
CA GLY A 56 -9.86 -3.76 6.10
C GLY A 56 -9.83 -4.76 4.94
N PHE A 57 -8.65 -5.00 4.38
CA PHE A 57 -8.46 -5.94 3.27
C PHE A 57 -7.21 -6.79 3.48
N ALA A 58 -7.29 -8.07 3.09
CA ALA A 58 -6.13 -8.94 2.99
C ALA A 58 -6.25 -9.89 1.78
N TYR A 59 -5.15 -10.05 1.06
CA TYR A 59 -4.97 -11.07 0.03
C TYR A 59 -3.77 -11.95 0.41
N VAL A 60 -4.02 -13.25 0.49
CA VAL A 60 -3.02 -14.27 0.83
C VAL A 60 -3.00 -15.29 -0.29
N THR A 61 -1.81 -15.67 -0.74
CA THR A 61 -1.61 -16.60 -1.86
C THR A 61 -0.40 -17.49 -1.62
N ASN A 62 -0.42 -18.68 -2.21
CA ASN A 62 0.69 -19.63 -2.22
C ASN A 62 1.43 -19.67 -3.57
N LEU A 63 0.87 -19.07 -4.63
CA LEU A 63 1.55 -18.90 -5.90
C LEU A 63 2.32 -17.57 -5.87
N TRP A 64 3.64 -17.69 -5.73
CA TRP A 64 4.56 -16.55 -5.60
C TRP A 64 4.61 -15.71 -6.88
N ASN A 65 4.66 -14.39 -6.69
CA ASN A 65 4.84 -13.39 -7.75
C ASN A 65 5.90 -12.36 -7.31
N TYR A 66 6.73 -11.91 -8.26
CA TYR A 66 7.77 -10.91 -8.01
C TYR A 66 7.24 -9.47 -7.97
N ARG A 67 6.04 -9.24 -8.53
CA ARG A 67 5.48 -7.90 -8.72
C ARG A 67 4.91 -7.32 -7.41
N PRO A 68 5.36 -6.12 -6.97
CA PRO A 68 4.76 -5.42 -5.83
C PRO A 68 3.30 -4.97 -6.04
N ASP A 69 2.90 -4.81 -7.30
CA ASP A 69 1.56 -4.46 -7.76
C ASP A 69 0.78 -5.69 -8.26
N ASP A 70 0.92 -6.85 -7.58
CA ASP A 70 0.32 -8.11 -8.01
C ASP A 70 -1.11 -7.91 -8.53
N PRO A 71 -1.39 -8.17 -9.83
CA PRO A 71 -2.66 -7.84 -10.44
C PRO A 71 -3.83 -8.59 -9.78
N ARG A 72 -3.57 -9.74 -9.15
CA ARG A 72 -4.59 -10.51 -8.41
C ARG A 72 -5.04 -9.73 -7.18
N ALA A 73 -4.10 -9.26 -6.37
CA ALA A 73 -4.38 -8.42 -5.22
C ALA A 73 -4.98 -7.07 -5.64
N ALA A 74 -4.44 -6.46 -6.70
CA ALA A 74 -4.87 -5.16 -7.19
C ALA A 74 -6.31 -5.16 -7.72
N ASN A 75 -6.69 -6.20 -8.47
CA ASN A 75 -8.06 -6.34 -8.97
C ASN A 75 -9.07 -6.52 -7.83
N LEU A 76 -8.73 -7.30 -6.80
CA LEU A 76 -9.60 -7.48 -5.64
C LEU A 76 -9.71 -6.19 -4.82
N ALA A 77 -8.60 -5.50 -4.54
CA ALA A 77 -8.63 -4.22 -3.84
C ALA A 77 -9.42 -3.15 -4.62
N LYS A 78 -9.29 -3.13 -5.96
CA LYS A 78 -10.10 -2.25 -6.83
C LYS A 78 -11.59 -2.58 -6.76
N ALA A 79 -11.96 -3.87 -6.73
CA ALA A 79 -13.34 -4.29 -6.60
C ALA A 79 -13.93 -3.87 -5.24
N VAL A 80 -13.17 -4.04 -4.15
CA VAL A 80 -13.56 -3.52 -2.82
C VAL A 80 -13.76 -2.01 -2.89
N ARG A 81 -12.79 -1.27 -3.46
CA ARG A 81 -12.89 0.18 -3.62
C ARG A 81 -14.14 0.62 -4.38
N SER A 82 -14.55 -0.11 -5.42
CA SER A 82 -15.77 0.22 -6.19
C SER A 82 -17.07 0.07 -5.40
N CYS A 83 -17.04 -0.58 -4.23
CA CYS A 83 -18.20 -0.72 -3.34
C CYS A 83 -18.27 0.34 -2.23
N LEU A 84 -17.29 1.24 -2.12
CA LEU A 84 -17.12 2.14 -0.96
C LEU A 84 -17.81 3.52 -1.09
N GLY A 85 -18.62 3.75 -2.12
CA GLY A 85 -19.34 5.02 -2.33
C GLY A 85 -18.52 6.05 -3.08
#